data_AF-A0A2U9ISZ8-F1
#
_entry.id   AF-A0A2U9ISZ8-F1
#
_cell.length_a   1.000
_cell.length_b   1.000
_cell.length_c   1.000
_cell.angle_alpha   90.00
_cell.angle_beta   90.00
_cell.angle_gamma   90.00
#
_symmetry.space_group_name_H-M   'P 1'
#
loop_
_entity.id
_entity.type
_entity.pdbx_description
1 polymer ?
#
loop_
_entity_poly.entity_id
_entity_poly.type
_entity_poly.pdbx_seq_one_letter_code
_entity_poly.pdbx_strand_id
1 'polypeptide(L)'
;MNRWVYRTSIAILGLLLVFIGGYTYMDSLSSLGSLVFWISILVAGTDLLKSSLKVLRENPTLPVFMLLTSYLALHFIVYSLAIEKLLTSIYGQLFSIGSPFVLISTTPFQGNLLLVALYNLLFNPSLVIGIPPNFYIELSAYATIMGVIIGILVTSIIVRIYKLFGSFRRMKTVFLAPLFGVIGGGSCCISVPLLLSTAIPAANVILISPVGDVALLIAYVMLPPITAAGLALHFNALVPKTPKNLRLNKLGEGNKV
;
A
#
# COMPACT_ATOMS: atom_id res chain seq x y z
N MET A 1 -25.92 -12.51 -8.16
CA MET A 1 -24.56 -12.20 -8.65
C MET A 1 -23.55 -12.44 -7.53
N ASN A 2 -22.46 -13.17 -7.78
CA ASN A 2 -21.43 -13.45 -6.77
C ASN A 2 -20.79 -12.12 -6.31
N ARG A 3 -20.58 -11.93 -5.00
CA ARG A 3 -20.00 -10.70 -4.43
C ARG A 3 -18.62 -10.39 -5.03
N TRP A 4 -17.85 -11.42 -5.35
CA TRP A 4 -16.57 -11.28 -6.04
C TRP A 4 -16.73 -10.69 -7.44
N VAL A 5 -17.69 -11.20 -8.22
CA VAL A 5 -17.99 -10.71 -9.57
C VAL A 5 -18.39 -9.24 -9.54
N TYR A 6 -19.25 -8.85 -8.59
CA TYR A 6 -19.63 -7.43 -8.45
C TYR A 6 -18.42 -6.54 -8.16
N ARG A 7 -17.57 -6.92 -7.20
CA ARG A 7 -16.40 -6.13 -6.79
C ARG A 7 -15.34 -6.04 -7.88
N THR A 8 -15.09 -7.13 -8.61
CA THR A 8 -14.15 -7.13 -9.74
C THR A 8 -14.70 -6.36 -10.93
N SER A 9 -16.00 -6.42 -11.20
CA SER A 9 -16.63 -5.61 -12.25
C SER A 9 -16.48 -4.10 -12.00
N ILE A 10 -16.58 -3.64 -10.74
CA ILE A 10 -16.35 -2.23 -10.42
C ILE A 10 -14.87 -1.86 -10.58
N ALA A 11 -13.94 -2.73 -10.19
CA ALA A 11 -12.51 -2.50 -10.46
C ALA A 11 -12.25 -2.37 -11.97
N ILE A 12 -12.81 -3.27 -12.78
CA ILE A 12 -12.70 -3.20 -14.25
C ILE A 12 -13.30 -1.89 -14.78
N LEU A 13 -14.46 -1.46 -14.26
CA LEU A 13 -15.06 -0.18 -14.62
C LEU A 13 -14.11 0.98 -14.30
N GLY A 14 -13.52 1.02 -13.10
CA GLY A 14 -12.54 2.03 -12.71
C GLY A 14 -11.35 2.06 -13.67
N LEU A 15 -10.81 0.90 -14.04
CA LEU A 15 -9.72 0.79 -15.01
C LEU A 15 -10.12 1.33 -16.40
N LEU A 16 -11.33 1.03 -16.87
CA LEU A 16 -11.85 1.55 -18.14
C LEU A 16 -12.00 3.08 -18.10
N LEU A 17 -12.46 3.64 -16.98
CA LEU A 17 -12.56 5.08 -16.81
C LEU A 17 -11.19 5.76 -16.83
N VAL A 18 -10.17 5.16 -16.23
CA VAL A 18 -8.77 5.63 -16.34
C VAL A 18 -8.31 5.61 -17.79
N PHE A 19 -8.59 4.53 -18.50
CA PHE A 19 -8.19 4.36 -19.90
C PHE A 19 -8.88 5.38 -20.81
N ILE A 20 -10.20 5.57 -20.67
CA ILE A 20 -10.97 6.56 -21.43
C ILE A 20 -10.52 7.97 -21.07
N GLY A 21 -10.32 8.27 -19.78
CA GLY A 21 -9.84 9.57 -19.31
C GLY A 21 -8.46 9.91 -19.87
N GLY A 22 -7.54 8.95 -19.91
CA GLY A 22 -6.23 9.11 -20.54
C GLY A 22 -6.31 9.32 -22.06
N TYR A 23 -7.19 8.60 -22.75
CA TYR A 23 -7.40 8.73 -24.20
C TYR A 23 -8.03 10.07 -24.59
N THR A 24 -8.97 10.56 -23.78
CA THR A 24 -9.72 11.79 -24.03
C THR A 24 -9.11 13.04 -23.38
N TYR A 25 -7.98 12.90 -22.69
CA TYR A 25 -7.35 13.96 -21.90
C TYR A 25 -8.29 14.60 -20.86
N MET A 26 -9.15 13.77 -20.24
CA MET A 26 -10.07 14.17 -19.19
C MET A 26 -9.55 13.75 -17.81
N ASP A 27 -8.83 14.66 -17.16
CA ASP A 27 -8.11 14.44 -15.89
C ASP A 27 -9.03 14.02 -14.75
N SER A 28 -10.20 14.65 -14.67
CA SER A 28 -11.22 14.34 -13.67
C SER A 28 -11.77 12.92 -13.83
N LEU A 29 -11.95 12.45 -15.06
CA LEU A 29 -12.42 11.10 -15.37
C LEU A 29 -11.35 10.06 -15.02
N SER A 30 -10.09 10.35 -15.36
CA SER A 30 -8.95 9.51 -15.03
C SER A 30 -8.76 9.38 -13.51
N SER A 31 -8.83 10.50 -12.80
CA SER A 31 -8.72 10.54 -11.34
C SER A 31 -9.87 9.77 -10.66
N LEU A 32 -11.11 9.97 -11.12
CA LEU A 32 -12.27 9.25 -10.62
C LEU A 32 -12.14 7.75 -10.87
N GLY A 33 -11.73 7.35 -12.07
CA GLY A 33 -11.50 5.95 -12.42
C GLY A 33 -10.49 5.28 -11.51
N SER A 34 -9.39 5.98 -11.19
CA SER A 34 -8.36 5.47 -10.29
C SER A 34 -8.87 5.29 -8.87
N LEU A 35 -9.61 6.27 -8.32
CA LEU A 35 -10.25 6.16 -7.02
C LEU A 35 -11.22 4.98 -6.98
N VAL A 36 -12.08 4.84 -7.98
CA VAL A 36 -13.05 3.73 -8.10
C VAL A 36 -12.31 2.40 -8.15
N PHE A 37 -11.24 2.29 -8.93
CA PHE A 37 -10.43 1.09 -9.02
C PHE A 37 -9.85 0.71 -7.66
N TRP A 38 -9.10 1.61 -7.03
CA TRP A 38 -8.38 1.31 -5.79
C TRP A 38 -9.32 1.07 -4.61
N ILE A 39 -10.41 1.83 -4.48
CA ILE A 39 -11.44 1.56 -3.47
C ILE A 39 -12.06 0.17 -3.70
N SER A 40 -12.30 -0.23 -4.94
CA SER A 40 -12.81 -1.56 -5.26
C SER A 40 -11.82 -2.65 -4.87
N ILE A 41 -10.52 -2.44 -5.10
CA ILE A 41 -9.46 -3.34 -4.65
C ILE A 41 -9.43 -3.42 -3.12
N LEU A 42 -9.53 -2.30 -2.40
CA LEU A 42 -9.59 -2.30 -0.92
C LEU A 42 -10.80 -3.09 -0.42
N VAL A 43 -11.99 -2.84 -1.00
CA VAL A 43 -13.23 -3.54 -0.64
C VAL A 43 -13.13 -5.03 -0.96
N ALA A 44 -12.59 -5.43 -2.11
CA ALA A 44 -12.33 -6.83 -2.44
C ALA A 44 -11.30 -7.46 -1.49
N GLY A 45 -10.26 -6.70 -1.14
CA GLY A 45 -9.22 -7.08 -0.20
C GLY A 45 -9.74 -7.32 1.22
N THR A 46 -10.90 -6.79 1.60
CA THR A 46 -11.50 -7.07 2.92
C THR A 46 -11.78 -8.56 3.15
N ASP A 47 -12.07 -9.33 2.09
CA ASP A 47 -12.25 -10.78 2.21
C ASP A 47 -10.92 -11.49 2.48
N LEU A 48 -9.83 -11.04 1.84
CA LEU A 48 -8.47 -11.54 2.09
C LEU A 48 -7.98 -11.18 3.49
N LEU A 49 -8.33 -9.98 3.96
CA LEU A 49 -7.99 -9.47 5.28
C LEU A 49 -8.98 -9.89 6.38
N LYS A 50 -10.00 -10.70 6.06
CA LYS A 50 -11.12 -11.00 6.96
C LYS A 50 -10.66 -11.49 8.33
N SER A 51 -9.65 -12.36 8.38
CA SER A 51 -9.11 -12.91 9.63
C SER A 51 -8.38 -11.85 10.46
N SER A 52 -7.61 -10.98 9.80
CA SER A 52 -6.90 -9.85 10.43
C SER A 52 -7.88 -8.79 10.94
N LEU A 53 -8.86 -8.42 10.12
CA LEU A 53 -9.94 -7.50 10.48
C LEU A 53 -10.79 -8.05 11.63
N LYS A 54 -11.04 -9.35 11.66
CA LYS A 54 -11.75 -10.00 12.77
C LYS A 54 -11.00 -9.80 14.08
N VAL A 55 -9.68 -9.96 14.11
CA VAL A 55 -8.86 -9.71 15.31
C VAL A 55 -8.98 -8.26 15.77
N LEU A 56 -8.92 -7.28 14.86
CA LEU A 56 -9.07 -5.88 15.24
C LEU A 56 -10.48 -5.57 15.75
N ARG A 57 -11.51 -6.09 15.07
CA ARG A 57 -12.92 -5.88 15.45
C ARG A 57 -13.28 -6.50 16.80
N GLU A 58 -12.67 -7.63 17.14
CA GLU A 58 -12.82 -8.27 18.44
C GLU A 58 -12.02 -7.55 19.55
N ASN A 59 -11.23 -6.53 19.23
CA ASN A 59 -10.39 -5.78 20.17
C ASN A 59 -10.45 -4.26 19.92
N PRO A 60 -11.63 -3.63 20.01
CA PRO A 60 -11.81 -2.21 19.71
C PRO A 60 -11.36 -1.33 20.89
N THR A 61 -10.13 -1.50 21.36
CA THR A 61 -9.60 -0.71 22.48
C THR A 61 -8.85 0.51 21.95
N LEU A 62 -8.86 1.61 22.71
CA LEU A 62 -8.13 2.83 22.37
C LEU A 62 -6.63 2.57 22.05
N PRO A 63 -5.91 1.70 22.78
CA PRO A 63 -4.53 1.36 22.44
C PRO A 63 -4.36 0.69 21.07
N VAL A 64 -5.31 -0.15 20.64
CA VAL A 64 -5.25 -0.80 19.31
C VAL A 64 -5.49 0.22 18.21
N PHE A 65 -6.43 1.14 18.41
CA PHE A 65 -6.65 2.25 17.49
C PHE A 65 -5.41 3.14 17.39
N MET A 66 -4.85 3.55 18.53
CA MET A 66 -3.62 4.34 18.59
C MET A 66 -2.45 3.63 17.92
N LEU A 67 -2.31 2.31 18.09
CA LEU A 67 -1.28 1.52 17.41
C LEU A 67 -1.43 1.56 15.88
N LEU A 68 -2.65 1.42 15.36
CA LEU A 68 -2.91 1.51 13.92
C LEU A 68 -2.62 2.93 13.40
N THR A 69 -3.15 3.96 14.04
CA THR A 69 -2.99 5.34 13.57
C THR A 69 -1.55 5.82 13.68
N SER A 70 -0.87 5.52 14.79
CA SER A 70 0.56 5.84 14.95
C SER A 70 1.41 5.08 13.93
N TYR A 71 1.11 3.81 13.67
CA TYR A 71 1.80 3.06 12.62
C TYR A 71 1.61 3.73 11.26
N LEU A 72 0.37 4.07 10.86
CA LEU A 72 0.11 4.74 9.58
C LEU A 72 0.78 6.12 9.50
N ALA A 73 0.76 6.90 10.58
CA ALA A 73 1.43 8.19 10.63
C ALA A 73 2.94 8.05 10.46
N LEU A 74 3.58 7.14 11.21
CA LEU A 74 5.00 6.82 11.03
C LEU A 74 5.27 6.29 9.62
N HIS A 75 4.37 5.48 9.10
CA HIS A 75 4.53 4.87 7.79
C HIS A 75 4.53 5.90 6.67
N PHE A 76 3.54 6.79 6.64
CA PHE A 76 3.42 7.81 5.60
C PHE A 76 4.37 8.99 5.81
N ILE A 77 4.71 9.35 7.04
CA ILE A 77 5.53 10.55 7.31
C ILE A 77 7.01 10.18 7.44
N VAL A 78 7.34 9.27 8.35
CA VAL A 78 8.73 8.98 8.70
C VAL A 78 9.43 8.21 7.58
N TYR A 79 8.76 7.28 6.88
CA TYR A 79 9.41 6.61 5.74
C TYR A 79 9.57 7.51 4.54
N SER A 80 8.61 8.39 4.25
CA SER A 80 8.79 9.41 3.21
C SER A 80 10.02 10.28 3.49
N LEU A 81 10.18 10.76 4.73
CA LEU A 81 11.37 11.50 5.18
C LEU A 81 12.66 10.69 5.06
N ALA A 82 12.66 9.44 5.52
CA ALA A 82 13.86 8.61 5.55
C ALA A 82 14.33 8.27 4.13
N ILE A 83 13.39 7.96 3.25
CA ILE A 83 13.63 7.69 1.83
C ILE A 83 14.13 8.94 1.14
N GLU A 84 13.47 10.09 1.32
CA GLU A 84 13.90 11.36 0.76
C GLU A 84 15.34 11.71 1.17
N LYS A 85 15.70 11.57 2.45
CA LYS A 85 17.06 11.79 2.93
C LYS A 85 18.07 10.82 2.33
N LEU A 86 17.72 9.53 2.27
CA LEU A 86 18.57 8.50 1.67
C LEU A 86 18.88 8.84 0.20
N LEU A 87 17.87 9.26 -0.54
CA LEU A 87 18.01 9.56 -1.97
C LEU A 87 18.70 10.89 -2.21
N THR A 88 18.42 11.91 -1.39
CA THR A 88 19.16 13.18 -1.41
C THR A 88 20.65 12.95 -1.12
N SER A 89 20.97 11.97 -0.26
CA SER A 89 22.36 11.58 0.01
C SER A 89 23.04 10.88 -1.17
N ILE A 90 22.28 10.20 -2.03
CA ILE A 90 22.81 9.47 -3.19
C ILE A 90 22.89 10.36 -4.43
N TYR A 91 21.84 11.14 -4.68
CA TYR A 91 21.64 11.90 -5.92
C TYR A 91 21.84 13.42 -5.77
N GLY A 92 22.09 13.93 -4.56
CA GLY A 92 22.17 15.36 -4.28
C GLY A 92 20.79 15.99 -4.04
N GLN A 93 20.71 17.33 -4.06
CA GLN A 93 19.44 18.02 -3.82
C GLN A 93 18.44 17.76 -4.96
N LEU A 94 17.39 16.99 -4.66
CA LEU A 94 16.40 16.55 -5.65
C LEU A 94 15.36 17.63 -5.99
N PHE A 95 15.03 18.46 -5.01
CA PHE A 95 14.10 19.59 -5.15
C PHE A 95 14.33 20.59 -4.01
N SER A 96 13.75 21.78 -4.16
CA SER A 96 13.73 22.82 -3.14
C SER A 96 12.33 23.41 -3.08
N ILE A 97 11.76 23.51 -1.89
CA ILE A 97 10.43 24.05 -1.64
C ILE A 97 10.61 25.41 -1.01
N GLY A 98 10.16 26.46 -1.72
CA GLY A 98 10.23 27.84 -1.24
C GLY A 98 9.22 28.18 -0.15
N SER A 99 8.05 27.53 -0.14
CA SER A 99 6.97 27.78 0.81
C SER A 99 6.15 26.51 1.08
N PRO A 100 5.60 26.33 2.30
CA PRO A 100 4.77 25.16 2.59
C PRO A 100 3.48 25.16 1.77
N PHE A 101 3.06 23.99 1.30
CA PHE A 101 1.83 23.85 0.53
C PHE A 101 1.18 22.47 0.74
N VAL A 102 -0.13 22.42 0.52
CA VAL A 102 -0.92 21.19 0.41
C VAL A 102 -1.79 21.33 -0.83
N LEU A 103 -1.68 20.40 -1.77
CA LEU A 103 -2.46 20.42 -3.00
C LEU A 103 -2.89 19.00 -3.40
N ILE A 104 -3.97 18.92 -4.17
CA ILE A 104 -4.36 17.68 -4.82
C ILE A 104 -3.84 17.75 -6.25
N SER A 105 -2.92 16.85 -6.61
CA SER A 105 -2.42 16.70 -7.96
C SER A 105 -3.33 15.74 -8.73
N THR A 106 -3.70 16.16 -9.93
CA THR A 106 -4.47 15.37 -10.90
C THR A 106 -3.81 15.36 -12.27
N THR A 107 -2.57 15.83 -12.35
CA THR A 107 -1.85 16.05 -13.60
C THR A 107 -1.64 14.70 -14.30
N PRO A 108 -2.28 14.46 -15.46
CA PRO A 108 -2.21 13.17 -16.12
C PRO A 108 -0.82 12.97 -16.72
N PHE A 109 -0.34 11.73 -16.66
CA PHE A 109 0.79 11.33 -17.49
C PHE A 109 0.37 11.33 -18.96
N GLN A 110 1.29 11.69 -19.86
CA GLN A 110 1.07 11.70 -21.31
C GLN A 110 2.05 10.76 -22.01
N GLY A 111 1.71 10.29 -23.22
CA GLY A 111 2.54 9.36 -24.00
C GLY A 111 1.79 8.09 -24.40
N ASN A 112 2.45 6.92 -24.28
CA ASN A 112 1.86 5.64 -24.66
C ASN A 112 0.59 5.35 -23.84
N LEU A 113 -0.51 5.05 -24.52
CA LEU A 113 -1.84 4.91 -23.89
C LEU A 113 -1.90 3.89 -22.74
N LEU A 114 -1.24 2.74 -22.88
CA LEU A 114 -1.25 1.71 -21.84
C LEU A 114 -0.42 2.15 -20.63
N LEU A 115 0.75 2.74 -20.87
CA LEU A 115 1.64 3.23 -19.83
C LEU A 115 1.03 4.43 -19.09
N VAL A 116 0.37 5.32 -19.83
CA VAL A 116 -0.40 6.45 -19.30
C VAL A 116 -1.53 5.95 -18.39
N ALA A 117 -2.30 4.95 -18.83
CA ALA A 117 -3.35 4.38 -18.00
C ALA A 117 -2.79 3.77 -16.71
N LEU A 118 -1.66 3.06 -16.79
CA LEU A 118 -0.99 2.47 -15.63
C LEU A 118 -0.47 3.54 -14.65
N TYR A 119 0.20 4.58 -15.14
CA TYR A 119 0.72 5.66 -14.30
C TYR A 119 -0.39 6.49 -13.69
N ASN A 120 -1.43 6.81 -14.45
CA ASN A 120 -2.59 7.49 -13.89
C ASN A 120 -3.32 6.64 -12.86
N LEU A 121 -3.35 5.32 -13.03
CA LEU A 121 -3.89 4.42 -12.02
C LEU A 121 -3.04 4.46 -10.73
N LEU A 122 -1.72 4.48 -10.83
CA LEU A 122 -0.83 4.37 -9.67
C LEU A 122 -0.59 5.69 -8.93
N PHE A 123 -0.52 6.79 -9.67
CA PHE A 123 -0.05 8.08 -9.16
C PHE A 123 -1.14 9.14 -9.11
N ASN A 124 -2.24 8.99 -9.85
CA ASN A 124 -3.32 9.98 -9.87
C ASN A 124 -4.63 9.43 -9.28
N PRO A 125 -5.42 10.24 -8.56
CA PRO A 125 -5.02 11.52 -7.98
C PRO A 125 -4.04 11.29 -6.81
N SER A 126 -3.27 12.32 -6.47
CA SER A 126 -2.40 12.30 -5.30
C SER A 126 -2.58 13.53 -4.42
N LEU A 127 -2.50 13.32 -3.11
CA LEU A 127 -2.38 14.40 -2.14
C LEU A 127 -0.90 14.72 -1.97
N VAL A 128 -0.52 15.94 -2.31
CA VAL A 128 0.85 16.43 -2.23
C VAL A 128 0.97 17.39 -1.06
N ILE A 129 2.00 17.17 -0.24
CA ILE A 129 2.36 18.01 0.90
C ILE A 129 3.84 18.38 0.75
N GLY A 130 4.12 19.68 0.65
CA GLY A 130 5.47 20.22 0.63
C GLY A 130 5.75 21.03 1.88
N ILE A 131 6.87 20.79 2.56
CA ILE A 131 7.37 21.60 3.68
C ILE A 131 8.81 22.03 3.38
N PRO A 132 9.14 23.33 3.42
CA PRO A 132 10.49 23.81 3.22
C PRO A 132 11.52 23.22 4.19
N PRO A 133 12.80 23.13 3.78
CA PRO A 133 13.29 23.37 2.42
C PRO A 133 13.16 22.13 1.52
N ASN A 134 13.29 20.94 2.09
CA ASN A 134 13.42 19.68 1.36
C ASN A 134 12.58 18.63 2.09
N PHE A 135 11.26 18.80 2.08
CA PHE A 135 10.36 17.73 2.47
C PHE A 135 9.17 17.67 1.54
N TYR A 136 8.98 16.54 0.89
CA TYR A 136 7.88 16.33 -0.02
C TYR A 136 7.24 14.96 0.19
N ILE A 137 5.94 14.95 0.43
CA ILE A 137 5.12 13.75 0.48
C ILE A 137 4.12 13.80 -0.65
N GLU A 138 3.96 12.66 -1.33
CA GLU A 138 2.88 12.47 -2.28
C GLU A 138 2.19 11.14 -2.03
N LEU A 139 0.91 11.24 -1.64
CA LEU A 139 0.06 10.13 -1.27
C LEU A 139 -0.96 9.92 -2.38
N SER A 140 -0.65 9.02 -3.30
CA SER A 140 -1.62 8.56 -4.29
C SER A 140 -2.67 7.64 -3.66
N ALA A 141 -3.77 7.40 -4.40
CA ALA A 141 -4.77 6.42 -4.00
C ALA A 141 -4.17 5.02 -3.77
N TYR A 142 -3.25 4.59 -4.64
CA TYR A 142 -2.50 3.35 -4.52
C TYR A 142 -1.69 3.31 -3.21
N ALA A 143 -0.82 4.30 -2.98
CA ALA A 143 0.04 4.38 -1.81
C ALA A 143 -0.77 4.35 -0.51
N THR A 144 -1.85 5.13 -0.47
CA THR A 144 -2.74 5.24 0.70
C THR A 144 -3.41 3.90 0.99
N ILE A 145 -3.97 3.24 -0.02
CA ILE A 145 -4.68 1.98 0.18
C ILE A 145 -3.73 0.86 0.57
N MET A 146 -2.56 0.76 -0.05
CA MET A 146 -1.56 -0.23 0.32
C MET A 146 -1.03 0.00 1.74
N GLY A 147 -0.76 1.27 2.12
CA GLY A 147 -0.38 1.62 3.48
C GLY A 147 -1.44 1.22 4.51
N VAL A 148 -2.73 1.43 4.21
CA VAL A 148 -3.84 0.98 5.08
C VAL A 148 -3.88 -0.55 5.21
N ILE A 149 -3.74 -1.28 4.11
CA ILE A 149 -3.71 -2.76 4.11
C ILE A 149 -2.56 -3.27 4.98
N ILE A 150 -1.35 -2.72 4.79
CA ILE A 150 -0.15 -3.08 5.56
C ILE A 150 -0.36 -2.73 7.04
N GLY A 151 -0.89 -1.54 7.35
CA GLY A 151 -1.19 -1.11 8.71
C GLY A 151 -2.15 -2.06 9.42
N ILE A 152 -3.26 -2.44 8.78
CA ILE A 152 -4.22 -3.42 9.32
C ILE A 152 -3.51 -4.74 9.64
N LEU A 153 -2.68 -5.24 8.71
CA LEU A 153 -1.95 -6.49 8.90
C LEU A 153 -0.98 -6.40 10.08
N VAL A 154 -0.11 -5.39 10.13
CA VAL A 154 0.87 -5.18 11.20
C VAL A 154 0.17 -5.06 12.56
N THR A 155 -0.84 -4.20 12.68
CA THR A 155 -1.59 -4.04 13.93
C THR A 155 -2.25 -5.35 14.35
N SER A 156 -2.89 -6.07 13.42
CA SER A 156 -3.55 -7.34 13.74
C SER A 156 -2.57 -8.41 14.22
N ILE A 157 -1.36 -8.45 13.65
CA ILE A 157 -0.27 -9.35 14.07
C ILE A 157 0.17 -9.01 15.49
N ILE A 158 0.45 -7.74 15.78
CA ILE A 158 0.90 -7.30 17.10
C ILE A 158 -0.14 -7.66 18.17
N VAL A 159 -1.42 -7.35 17.92
CA VAL A 159 -2.52 -7.67 18.84
C VAL A 159 -2.62 -9.18 19.05
N ARG A 160 -2.47 -9.97 17.98
CA ARG A 160 -2.52 -11.43 18.07
C ARG A 160 -1.36 -11.99 18.89
N ILE A 161 -0.15 -11.51 18.68
CA ILE A 161 1.03 -11.97 19.45
C ILE A 161 0.87 -11.58 20.92
N TYR A 162 0.41 -10.37 21.21
CA TYR A 162 0.12 -9.94 22.58
C TYR A 162 -0.86 -10.89 23.29
N LYS A 163 -1.93 -11.31 22.60
CA LYS A 163 -2.88 -12.30 23.14
C LYS A 163 -2.28 -13.68 23.36
N LEU A 164 -1.41 -14.14 22.46
CA LEU A 164 -0.83 -15.49 22.54
C LEU A 164 0.20 -15.62 23.66
N PHE A 165 0.99 -14.57 23.92
CA PHE A 165 2.13 -14.64 24.83
C PHE A 165 1.98 -13.80 26.10
N GLY A 166 0.90 -13.01 26.23
CA GLY A 166 0.53 -12.28 27.45
C GLY A 166 1.49 -11.16 27.86
N SER A 167 2.63 -11.01 27.20
CA SER A 167 3.58 -9.95 27.49
C SER A 167 4.37 -9.56 26.25
N PHE A 168 4.48 -8.24 26.07
CA PHE A 168 5.38 -7.64 25.12
C PHE A 168 6.85 -8.03 25.37
N ARG A 169 7.27 -8.48 26.56
CA ARG A 169 8.70 -8.68 26.90
C ARG A 169 9.42 -9.86 26.23
N ARG A 170 8.73 -10.89 25.72
CA ARG A 170 9.37 -12.02 24.98
C ARG A 170 9.53 -11.70 23.48
N MET A 171 9.99 -10.48 23.21
CA MET A 171 9.62 -9.62 22.08
C MET A 171 10.38 -9.80 20.77
N LYS A 172 11.33 -10.72 20.63
CA LYS A 172 12.16 -10.75 19.41
C LYS A 172 11.31 -10.96 18.14
N THR A 173 10.30 -11.83 18.21
CA THR A 173 9.36 -12.08 17.10
C THR A 173 8.33 -10.96 16.92
N VAL A 174 8.01 -10.19 17.97
CA VAL A 174 7.07 -9.05 17.91
C VAL A 174 7.66 -7.90 17.11
N PHE A 175 8.98 -7.68 17.19
CA PHE A 175 9.65 -6.62 16.43
C PHE A 175 9.82 -6.95 14.94
N LEU A 176 9.85 -8.23 14.56
CA LEU A 176 9.98 -8.65 13.15
C LEU A 176 8.77 -8.21 12.31
N ALA A 177 7.55 -8.24 12.84
CA ALA A 177 6.35 -7.88 12.08
C ALA A 177 6.28 -6.38 11.72
N PRO A 178 6.48 -5.43 12.66
CA PRO A 178 6.75 -4.04 12.35
C PRO A 178 7.95 -3.90 11.42
N LEU A 179 9.09 -4.53 11.71
CA LEU A 179 10.31 -4.36 10.91
C LEU A 179 10.12 -4.79 9.43
N PHE A 180 9.43 -5.90 9.15
CA PHE A 180 9.10 -6.31 7.79
C PHE A 180 8.08 -5.38 7.12
N GLY A 181 7.04 -4.95 7.86
CA GLY A 181 6.09 -3.96 7.34
C GLY A 181 6.74 -2.60 7.06
N VAL A 182 7.78 -2.26 7.81
CA VAL A 182 8.56 -1.03 7.71
C VAL A 182 9.54 -1.08 6.54
N ILE A 183 10.39 -2.10 6.47
CA ILE A 183 11.41 -2.23 5.42
C ILE A 183 10.77 -2.52 4.06
N GLY A 184 9.74 -3.37 4.03
CA GLY A 184 9.04 -3.70 2.79
C GLY A 184 8.02 -2.65 2.36
N GLY A 185 7.30 -2.05 3.32
CA GLY A 185 6.22 -1.13 3.02
C GLY A 185 6.66 0.33 2.83
N GLY A 186 7.83 0.76 3.32
CA GLY A 186 8.31 2.13 3.11
C GLY A 186 8.38 2.54 1.64
N SER A 187 8.56 1.57 0.75
CA SER A 187 8.53 1.73 -0.71
C SER A 187 7.23 2.30 -1.28
N CYS A 188 6.04 2.09 -0.68
CA CYS A 188 4.80 2.66 -1.23
C CYS A 188 4.70 4.18 -1.05
N CYS A 189 5.63 4.77 -0.27
CA CYS A 189 5.65 6.19 0.05
C CYS A 189 6.82 6.94 -0.62
N ILE A 190 7.47 6.34 -1.63
CA ILE A 190 8.47 7.06 -2.43
C ILE A 190 7.77 8.24 -3.12
N SER A 191 8.35 9.44 -3.00
CA SER A 191 7.80 10.66 -3.59
C SER A 191 7.83 10.61 -5.12
N VAL A 192 6.73 10.96 -5.77
CA VAL A 192 6.64 10.97 -7.23
C VAL A 192 7.61 11.96 -7.89
N PRO A 193 7.93 13.15 -7.32
CA PRO A 193 8.99 14.00 -7.84
C PRO A 193 10.36 13.37 -7.82
N LEU A 194 10.64 12.40 -6.95
CA LEU A 194 11.87 11.63 -7.05
C LEU A 194 11.79 10.67 -8.24
N LEU A 195 10.70 9.91 -8.37
CA LEU A 195 10.48 9.05 -9.55
C LEU A 195 10.53 9.86 -10.85
N LEU A 196 10.12 11.12 -10.83
CA LEU A 196 10.12 12.05 -11.95
C LEU A 196 11.44 12.82 -12.10
N SER A 197 12.16 13.16 -11.04
CA SER A 197 13.43 13.92 -11.13
C SER A 197 14.58 13.04 -11.56
N THR A 198 14.56 11.74 -11.25
CA THR A 198 15.47 10.77 -11.89
C THR A 198 15.05 10.46 -13.32
N ALA A 199 13.76 10.61 -13.66
CA ALA A 199 13.21 10.40 -14.99
C ALA A 199 13.07 11.68 -15.86
N ILE A 200 13.56 12.86 -15.45
CA ILE A 200 13.47 14.09 -16.27
C ILE A 200 14.76 14.89 -16.11
N PRO A 201 15.58 14.91 -17.17
CA PRO A 201 15.58 16.09 -18.04
C PRO A 201 15.33 15.75 -19.52
N ALA A 202 14.51 14.72 -19.79
CA ALA A 202 14.01 14.42 -21.13
C ALA A 202 12.76 13.51 -21.08
N ALA A 203 11.66 13.96 -20.49
CA ALA A 203 10.39 13.21 -20.41
C ALA A 203 9.80 12.78 -21.78
N ASN A 204 10.41 13.18 -22.90
CA ASN A 204 10.06 12.75 -24.26
C ASN A 204 11.03 11.72 -24.87
N VAL A 205 12.11 11.33 -24.20
CA VAL A 205 13.16 10.43 -24.77
C VAL A 205 13.34 9.11 -23.99
N ILE A 206 12.71 8.96 -22.82
CA ILE A 206 12.88 7.80 -21.93
C ILE A 206 11.94 6.66 -22.32
N LEU A 207 12.21 6.10 -23.50
CA LEU A 207 11.98 4.68 -23.80
C LEU A 207 13.32 3.95 -24.03
N ILE A 208 14.46 4.57 -23.68
CA ILE A 208 15.82 4.10 -23.99
C ILE A 208 16.76 4.18 -22.76
N SER A 209 16.41 3.51 -21.64
CA SER A 209 17.27 3.08 -20.49
C SER A 209 17.98 4.15 -19.61
N PRO A 210 18.11 3.97 -18.27
CA PRO A 210 18.87 2.87 -17.62
C PRO A 210 18.08 2.12 -16.54
N VAL A 211 18.48 0.88 -16.27
CA VAL A 211 17.85 -0.14 -15.40
C VAL A 211 17.45 0.34 -13.98
N GLY A 212 18.02 1.44 -13.48
CA GLY A 212 17.76 1.98 -12.13
C GLY A 212 16.37 2.59 -11.93
N ASP A 213 15.86 3.36 -12.89
CA ASP A 213 14.55 4.03 -12.76
C ASP A 213 13.39 3.04 -12.84
N VAL A 214 13.54 2.04 -13.71
CA VAL A 214 12.61 0.92 -13.81
C VAL A 214 12.65 0.07 -12.55
N ALA A 215 13.82 -0.16 -11.95
CA ALA A 215 13.94 -0.89 -10.69
C ALA A 215 13.25 -0.14 -9.53
N LEU A 216 13.39 1.19 -9.45
CA LEU A 216 12.73 2.00 -8.41
C LEU A 216 11.21 1.98 -8.58
N LEU A 217 10.71 2.11 -9.81
CA LEU A 217 9.29 2.01 -10.14
C LEU A 217 8.74 0.61 -9.85
N ILE A 218 9.44 -0.44 -10.25
CA ILE A 218 9.04 -1.83 -9.95
C ILE A 218 9.02 -2.04 -8.44
N ALA A 219 10.01 -1.55 -7.70
CA ALA A 219 10.02 -1.65 -6.25
C ALA A 219 8.84 -0.90 -5.63
N TYR A 220 8.53 0.32 -6.08
CA TYR A 220 7.36 1.09 -5.63
C TYR A 220 6.04 0.34 -5.84
N VAL A 221 5.87 -0.32 -6.99
CA VAL A 221 4.62 -1.01 -7.35
C VAL A 221 4.53 -2.42 -6.76
N MET A 222 5.65 -3.16 -6.69
CA MET A 222 5.63 -4.58 -6.33
C MET A 222 5.94 -4.83 -4.86
N LEU A 223 6.78 -4.01 -4.22
CA LEU A 223 7.17 -4.26 -2.84
C LEU A 223 6.00 -4.11 -1.85
N PRO A 224 5.07 -3.15 -2.01
CA PRO A 224 3.89 -3.07 -1.13
C PRO A 224 2.98 -4.31 -1.19
N PRO A 225 2.57 -4.84 -2.36
CA PRO A 225 1.76 -6.07 -2.40
C PRO A 225 2.54 -7.31 -1.94
N ILE A 226 3.85 -7.40 -2.23
CA ILE A 226 4.70 -8.48 -1.70
C ILE A 226 4.75 -8.42 -0.16
N THR A 227 4.92 -7.23 0.41
CA THR A 227 4.95 -7.01 1.86
C THR A 227 3.62 -7.36 2.50
N ALA A 228 2.51 -6.91 1.92
CA ALA A 228 1.17 -7.27 2.37
C ALA A 228 0.96 -8.79 2.32
N ALA A 229 1.39 -9.46 1.25
CA ALA A 229 1.31 -10.93 1.14
C ALA A 229 2.16 -11.63 2.21
N GLY A 230 3.41 -11.21 2.42
CA GLY A 230 4.29 -11.76 3.45
C GLY A 230 3.71 -11.59 4.86
N LEU A 231 3.16 -10.42 5.18
CA LEU A 231 2.48 -10.15 6.45
C LEU A 231 1.21 -10.98 6.60
N ALA A 232 0.42 -11.15 5.54
CA ALA A 232 -0.78 -11.99 5.58
C ALA A 232 -0.43 -13.47 5.82
N LEU A 233 0.62 -13.98 5.16
CA LEU A 233 1.14 -15.34 5.41
C LEU A 233 1.64 -15.48 6.86
N HIS A 234 2.36 -14.48 7.36
CA HIS A 234 2.83 -14.47 8.74
C HIS A 234 1.66 -14.47 9.74
N PHE A 235 0.66 -13.63 9.53
CA PHE A 235 -0.55 -13.61 10.34
C PHE A 235 -1.25 -14.98 10.35
N ASN A 236 -1.38 -15.61 9.18
CA ASN A 236 -1.99 -16.94 9.07
C ASN A 236 -1.19 -18.03 9.80
N ALA A 237 0.14 -17.91 9.89
CA ALA A 237 0.98 -18.82 10.68
C ALA A 237 0.73 -18.68 12.19
N LEU A 238 0.29 -17.51 12.66
CA LEU A 238 -0.06 -17.25 14.06
C LEU A 238 -1.47 -17.71 14.43
N VAL A 239 -2.27 -18.16 13.45
CA VAL A 239 -3.59 -18.74 13.71
C VAL A 239 -3.38 -20.22 14.10
N PRO A 240 -3.70 -20.63 15.34
CA PRO A 240 -3.55 -22.00 15.78
C PRO A 240 -4.42 -22.90 14.90
N LYS A 241 -3.80 -23.84 14.20
CA LYS A 241 -4.53 -24.87 13.44
C LYS A 241 -5.07 -25.88 14.45
N THR A 242 -6.35 -26.21 14.35
CA THR A 242 -6.93 -27.33 15.12
C THR A 242 -6.08 -28.58 14.92
N PRO A 243 -5.66 -29.26 16.01
CA PRO A 243 -4.72 -30.36 15.91
C PRO A 243 -5.33 -31.53 15.13
N LYS A 244 -4.47 -32.26 14.39
CA LYS A 244 -4.88 -33.24 13.37
C LYS A 244 -5.75 -34.36 13.94
N ASN A 245 -5.51 -34.77 15.18
CA ASN A 245 -6.30 -35.76 15.92
C ASN A 245 -7.77 -35.34 16.13
N LEU A 246 -8.03 -34.08 16.48
CA LEU A 246 -9.39 -33.56 16.65
C LEU A 246 -10.14 -33.38 15.30
N ARG A 247 -9.40 -33.20 14.20
CA ARG A 247 -9.99 -33.18 12.84
C ARG A 247 -10.43 -34.56 12.38
N LEU A 248 -9.64 -35.59 12.68
CA LEU A 248 -9.93 -36.97 12.29
C LEU A 248 -11.09 -37.58 13.09
N ASN A 249 -11.22 -37.25 14.39
CA ASN A 249 -12.36 -37.73 15.18
C ASN A 249 -13.71 -37.16 14.68
N LYS A 250 -13.76 -35.89 14.25
CA LYS A 250 -14.98 -35.32 13.65
C LYS A 250 -15.36 -35.96 12.31
N LEU A 251 -14.38 -36.47 11.55
CA LEU A 251 -14.64 -37.23 10.32
C LEU A 251 -15.06 -38.67 10.62
N GLY A 252 -14.55 -39.29 11.69
CA GLY A 252 -14.94 -40.62 12.14
C GLY A 252 -16.34 -40.69 12.78
N GLU A 253 -16.80 -39.62 13.42
CA GLU A 253 -18.16 -39.53 13.98
C GLU A 253 -19.24 -39.32 12.91
N GLY A 254 -18.90 -38.76 11.75
CA GLY A 254 -19.82 -38.58 10.62
C GLY A 254 -20.10 -39.84 9.80
N ASN A 255 -19.33 -40.92 10.01
CA ASN A 255 -19.49 -42.23 9.35
C ASN A 255 -20.18 -43.28 10.22
N LYS A 256 -20.76 -42.87 11.36
CA LYS A 256 -21.64 -43.72 12.17
C LYS A 256 -23.09 -43.30 11.90
N VAL A 257 -23.62 -43.70 10.74
CA VAL A 257 -25.06 -43.79 10.47
C VAL A 257 -25.31 -45.18 9.90
#